data_AF-A0A8H7XI90-F1
#
_entry.id   AF-A0A8H7XI90-F1
#
_cell.length_a   1.000
_cell.length_b   1.000
_cell.length_c   1.000
_cell.angle_alpha   90.00
_cell.angle_beta   90.00
_cell.angle_gamma   90.00
#
_symmetry.space_group_name_H-M   'P 1'
#
loop_
_entity.id
_entity.type
_entity.pdbx_description
1 polymer ?
#
loop_
_entity_poly.entity_id
_entity_poly.type
_entity_poly.pdbx_seq_one_letter_code
_entity_poly.pdbx_strand_id
1 'polypeptide(L)'
;MPQPESTALPHIALPKVSWQTLFWIITTLAINSMTQPCGWVCGFNSRYRIYIRSSPIICVVDIVLMLYRWLEALFKPGPTRLNIRESFYMIVIDRFRGNEPSEGIQTIGNSTGIRWFLFVMGPLPQKIRLASFQGVYWSKGIGFSFLGSWLLMEIALLARALSSRHLESRETLYGGSDQRISDVLHAGHGLETSLCVFLSYVSIVMLLFASGTLI
;
A
#
# COMPACT_ATOMS: atom_id res chain seq x y z
N MET A 1 40.50 50.72 -22.65
CA MET A 1 40.36 49.87 -21.44
C MET A 1 39.46 48.70 -21.81
N PRO A 2 39.94 47.44 -21.77
CA PRO A 2 39.09 46.28 -22.00
C PRO A 2 38.17 46.07 -20.78
N GLN A 3 36.89 45.80 -21.04
CA GLN A 3 35.90 45.47 -20.01
C GLN A 3 36.18 44.07 -19.43
N PRO A 4 35.98 43.85 -18.12
CA PRO A 4 36.17 42.53 -17.52
C PRO A 4 35.08 41.58 -18.00
N GLU A 5 35.52 40.50 -18.64
CA GLU A 5 34.70 39.37 -19.06
C GLU A 5 34.13 38.68 -17.81
N SER A 6 32.85 38.95 -17.52
CA SER A 6 32.09 38.29 -16.46
C SER A 6 31.96 36.80 -16.78
N THR A 7 32.85 35.99 -16.22
CA THR A 7 32.80 34.52 -16.21
C THR A 7 31.62 34.09 -15.35
N ALA A 8 30.42 34.17 -15.90
CA ALA A 8 29.23 33.58 -15.30
C ALA A 8 29.45 32.06 -15.25
N LEU A 9 29.67 31.52 -14.05
CA LEU A 9 29.66 30.09 -13.81
C LEU A 9 28.37 29.52 -14.44
N PRO A 10 28.45 28.44 -15.23
CA PRO A 10 27.25 27.78 -15.71
C PRO A 10 26.52 27.29 -14.47
N HIS A 11 25.46 27.98 -14.06
CA HIS A 11 24.50 27.44 -13.12
C HIS A 11 24.09 26.11 -13.73
N ILE A 12 24.51 25.02 -13.09
CA ILE A 12 24.16 23.65 -13.47
C ILE A 12 22.64 23.59 -13.33
N ALA A 13 21.94 23.94 -14.40
CA ALA A 13 20.51 23.83 -14.46
C ALA A 13 20.21 22.34 -14.34
N LEU A 14 19.74 21.93 -13.16
CA LEU A 14 19.33 20.56 -12.94
C LEU A 14 18.37 20.19 -14.08
N PRO A 15 18.63 19.07 -14.79
CA PRO A 15 17.82 18.70 -15.94
C PRO A 15 16.35 18.61 -15.50
N LYS A 16 15.53 19.54 -16.00
CA LYS A 16 14.13 19.66 -15.64
C LYS A 16 13.38 18.45 -16.19
N VAL A 17 12.95 17.56 -15.30
CA VAL A 17 12.16 16.39 -15.68
C VAL A 17 10.81 16.87 -16.23
N SER A 18 10.42 16.37 -17.41
CA SER A 18 9.11 16.63 -17.98
C SER A 18 8.00 16.09 -17.07
N TRP A 19 7.00 16.93 -16.78
CA TRP A 19 5.88 16.54 -15.92
C TRP A 19 5.10 15.36 -16.51
N GLN A 20 5.01 15.25 -17.84
CA GLN A 20 4.35 14.14 -18.54
C GLN A 20 5.03 12.81 -18.20
N THR A 21 6.36 12.80 -18.12
CA THR A 21 7.12 11.60 -17.73
C THR A 21 6.78 11.18 -16.30
N LEU A 22 6.73 12.14 -15.37
CA LEU A 22 6.36 11.88 -13.97
C LEU A 22 4.91 11.38 -13.85
N PHE A 23 3.98 11.97 -14.60
CA PHE A 23 2.59 11.55 -14.62
C PHE A 23 2.44 10.08 -15.03
N TRP A 24 3.08 9.68 -16.14
CA TRP A 24 2.99 8.29 -16.61
C TRP A 24 3.61 7.30 -15.64
N ILE A 25 4.78 7.63 -15.07
CA ILE A 25 5.43 6.81 -14.05
C ILE A 25 4.48 6.59 -12.85
N ILE A 26 3.92 7.67 -12.30
CA ILE A 26 3.03 7.59 -11.13
C ILE A 26 1.76 6.81 -11.48
N THR A 27 1.21 7.01 -12.67
CA THR A 27 0.01 6.32 -13.15
C THR A 27 0.24 4.81 -13.24
N THR A 28 1.35 4.37 -13.82
CA THR A 28 1.69 2.94 -13.87
C THR A 28 1.84 2.33 -12.48
N LEU A 29 2.47 3.06 -11.54
CA LEU A 29 2.61 2.62 -10.16
C LEU A 29 1.26 2.54 -9.43
N ALA A 30 0.38 3.53 -9.64
CA ALA A 30 -0.96 3.57 -9.07
C ALA A 30 -1.83 2.42 -9.60
N ILE A 31 -1.86 2.20 -10.92
CA ILE A 31 -2.61 1.09 -11.55
C ILE A 31 -2.15 -0.24 -10.97
N ASN A 32 -0.84 -0.44 -10.80
CA ASN A 32 -0.30 -1.66 -10.20
C ASN A 32 -0.77 -1.86 -8.74
N SER A 33 -0.92 -0.78 -7.96
CA SER A 33 -1.48 -0.87 -6.60
C SER A 33 -3.00 -1.16 -6.62
N MET A 34 -3.72 -0.59 -7.60
CA MET A 34 -5.17 -0.75 -7.77
C MET A 34 -5.56 -2.16 -8.24
N THR A 35 -4.73 -2.83 -9.03
CA THR A 35 -5.00 -4.19 -9.55
C THR A 35 -4.71 -5.29 -8.55
N GLN A 36 -4.11 -4.97 -7.39
CA GLN A 36 -3.84 -5.98 -6.37
C GLN A 36 -5.13 -6.54 -5.75
N PRO A 37 -5.13 -7.84 -5.38
CA PRO A 37 -6.13 -8.35 -4.46
C PRO A 37 -5.91 -7.69 -3.10
N CYS A 38 -6.86 -6.88 -2.68
CA CYS A 38 -6.88 -6.28 -1.37
C CYS A 38 -8.22 -6.60 -0.73
N GLY A 39 -8.18 -7.03 0.53
CA GLY A 39 -9.37 -7.15 1.35
C GLY A 39 -9.87 -5.78 1.79
N TRP A 40 -10.31 -5.68 3.03
CA TRP A 40 -10.76 -4.42 3.59
C TRP A 40 -9.61 -3.40 3.62
N VAL A 41 -9.92 -2.15 3.27
CA VAL A 41 -8.98 -1.02 3.26
C VAL A 41 -9.56 0.04 4.18
N CYS A 42 -8.87 0.40 5.27
CA CYS A 42 -9.42 1.32 6.27
C CYS A 42 -10.86 0.99 6.74
N GLY A 43 -11.22 -0.28 6.86
CA GLY A 43 -12.60 -0.67 7.22
C GLY A 43 -13.64 -0.61 6.10
N PHE A 44 -13.26 -0.20 4.88
CA PHE A 44 -14.14 -0.25 3.70
C PHE A 44 -14.15 -1.61 3.01
N ASN A 45 -15.31 -1.94 2.44
CA ASN A 45 -15.49 -3.17 1.68
C ASN A 45 -14.56 -3.23 0.45
N SER A 46 -13.98 -4.41 0.21
CA SER A 46 -13.12 -4.77 -0.94
C SER A 46 -13.69 -4.38 -2.32
N ARG A 47 -15.02 -4.21 -2.44
CA ARG A 47 -15.68 -3.72 -3.67
C ARG A 47 -15.16 -2.37 -4.14
N TYR A 48 -14.80 -1.47 -3.22
CA TYR A 48 -14.34 -0.11 -3.54
C TYR A 48 -12.81 0.02 -3.59
N ARG A 49 -12.06 -1.09 -3.44
CA ARG A 49 -10.60 -1.08 -3.32
C ARG A 49 -9.87 -0.34 -4.44
N ILE A 50 -10.36 -0.44 -5.68
CA ILE A 50 -9.75 0.18 -6.86
C ILE A 50 -9.78 1.71 -6.71
N TYR A 51 -10.94 2.28 -6.37
CA TYR A 51 -11.10 3.72 -6.18
C TYR A 51 -10.30 4.24 -4.99
N ILE A 52 -10.34 3.52 -3.87
CA ILE A 52 -9.69 3.93 -2.63
C ILE A 52 -8.15 3.93 -2.79
N ARG A 53 -7.59 2.92 -3.46
CA ARG A 53 -6.14 2.79 -3.70
C ARG A 53 -5.59 3.66 -4.82
N SER A 54 -6.43 4.44 -5.50
CA SER A 54 -5.94 5.46 -6.43
C SER A 54 -5.24 6.63 -5.69
N SER A 55 -5.55 6.81 -4.40
CA SER A 55 -4.94 7.87 -3.59
C SER A 55 -3.64 7.38 -2.92
N PRO A 56 -2.50 8.05 -3.14
CA PRO A 56 -1.24 7.70 -2.50
C PRO A 56 -1.30 7.89 -0.98
N ILE A 57 -2.13 8.82 -0.49
CA ILE A 57 -2.29 9.06 0.96
C ILE A 57 -3.01 7.89 1.60
N ILE A 58 -4.10 7.42 0.99
CA ILE A 58 -4.82 6.26 1.52
C ILE A 58 -3.95 5.00 1.50
N CYS A 59 -3.12 4.83 0.47
CA CYS A 59 -2.12 3.75 0.45
C CYS A 59 -1.16 3.79 1.65
N VAL A 60 -0.72 4.98 2.10
CA VAL A 60 0.12 5.13 3.30
C VAL A 60 -0.68 4.86 4.57
N VAL A 61 -1.86 5.46 4.71
CA VAL A 61 -2.70 5.30 5.89
C VAL A 61 -3.07 3.84 6.10
N ASP A 62 -3.41 3.13 5.02
CA ASP A 62 -3.71 1.70 5.04
C ASP A 62 -2.55 0.85 5.57
N ILE A 63 -1.31 1.17 5.16
CA ILE A 63 -0.09 0.53 5.69
C ILE A 63 0.04 0.82 7.19
N VAL A 64 -0.10 2.09 7.58
CA VAL A 64 0.08 2.52 8.97
C VAL A 64 -0.96 1.86 9.88
N LEU A 65 -2.22 1.81 9.48
CA LEU A 65 -3.28 1.14 10.23
C LEU A 65 -3.04 -0.37 10.34
N MET A 66 -2.61 -1.01 9.25
CA MET A 66 -2.27 -2.43 9.27
C MET A 66 -1.12 -2.72 10.24
N LEU A 67 -0.06 -1.89 10.23
CA LEU A 67 1.06 -2.00 11.15
C LEU A 67 0.66 -1.69 12.59
N TYR A 68 -0.18 -0.68 12.81
CA TYR A 68 -0.69 -0.32 14.13
C TYR A 68 -1.49 -1.47 14.75
N ARG A 69 -2.44 -2.06 14.00
CA ARG A 69 -3.22 -3.23 14.47
C ARG A 69 -2.31 -4.42 14.76
N TRP A 70 -1.24 -4.59 13.98
CA TRP A 70 -0.24 -5.63 14.23
C TRP A 70 0.56 -5.39 15.51
N LEU A 71 1.03 -4.16 15.74
CA LEU A 71 1.71 -3.82 16.98
C LEU A 71 0.77 -3.94 18.18
N GLU A 72 -0.48 -3.49 18.07
CA GLU A 72 -1.47 -3.64 19.14
C GLU A 72 -1.71 -5.11 19.48
N ALA A 73 -1.84 -5.98 18.47
CA ALA A 73 -1.99 -7.42 18.66
C ALA A 73 -0.75 -8.06 19.32
N LEU A 74 0.46 -7.56 19.04
CA LEU A 74 1.71 -8.04 19.65
C LEU A 74 1.87 -7.61 21.11
N PHE A 75 1.46 -6.38 21.44
CA PHE A 75 1.69 -5.80 22.76
C PHE A 75 0.52 -6.02 23.72
N LYS A 76 -0.65 -6.45 23.26
CA LYS A 76 -1.79 -6.73 24.16
C LYS A 76 -1.45 -7.90 25.09
N PRO A 77 -1.43 -7.67 26.42
CA PRO A 77 -1.19 -8.73 27.38
C PRO A 77 -2.38 -9.70 27.40
N GLY A 78 -2.23 -10.83 26.71
CA GLY A 78 -3.20 -11.92 26.69
C GLY A 78 -2.64 -13.19 27.33
N PRO A 79 -3.51 -14.16 27.69
CA PRO A 79 -3.10 -15.44 28.28
C PRO A 79 -2.24 -16.30 27.32
N THR A 80 -2.33 -16.03 26.02
CA THR A 80 -1.52 -16.69 24.98
C THR A 80 -0.64 -15.63 24.33
N ARG A 81 0.68 -15.67 24.57
CA ARG A 81 1.62 -14.86 23.79
C ARG A 81 1.62 -15.41 22.36
N LEU A 82 0.96 -14.69 21.46
CA LEU A 82 0.98 -15.03 20.04
C LEU A 82 2.37 -14.75 19.48
N ASN A 83 2.88 -15.67 18.66
CA ASN A 83 4.11 -15.41 17.94
C ASN A 83 3.90 -14.24 16.96
N ILE A 84 5.00 -13.58 16.59
CA ILE A 84 5.00 -12.46 15.64
C ILE A 84 4.25 -12.83 14.34
N ARG A 85 4.48 -14.06 13.88
CA ARG A 85 3.87 -14.64 12.68
C ARG A 85 2.37 -14.92 12.84
N GLU A 86 1.96 -15.44 13.99
CA GLU A 86 0.56 -15.80 14.27
C GLU A 86 -0.30 -14.53 14.37
N SER A 87 0.19 -13.51 15.08
CA SER A 87 -0.48 -12.20 15.18
C SER A 87 -0.66 -11.54 13.81
N PHE A 88 0.38 -11.60 12.97
CA PHE A 88 0.33 -11.07 11.62
C PHE A 88 -0.67 -11.84 10.75
N TYR A 89 -0.66 -13.17 10.83
CA TYR A 89 -1.58 -14.03 10.09
C TYR A 89 -3.05 -13.72 10.38
N MET A 90 -3.40 -13.55 11.67
CA MET A 90 -4.77 -13.24 12.07
C MET A 90 -5.27 -11.92 11.48
N ILE A 91 -4.42 -10.89 11.45
CA ILE A 91 -4.77 -9.59 10.86
C ILE A 91 -4.98 -9.72 9.35
N VAL A 92 -4.16 -10.52 8.68
CA VAL A 92 -4.33 -10.77 7.25
C VAL A 92 -5.63 -11.55 7.00
N ILE A 93 -5.95 -12.58 7.79
CA ILE A 93 -7.22 -13.29 7.65
C ILE A 93 -8.41 -12.36 7.85
N ASP A 94 -8.43 -11.59 8.94
CA ASP A 94 -9.53 -10.67 9.24
C ASP A 94 -9.72 -9.65 8.12
N ARG A 95 -8.60 -9.13 7.59
CA ARG A 95 -8.63 -8.21 6.46
C ARG A 95 -9.29 -8.81 5.22
N PHE A 96 -9.16 -10.10 4.98
CA PHE A 96 -9.81 -10.78 3.86
C PHE A 96 -11.14 -11.45 4.24
N ARG A 97 -11.61 -11.29 5.48
CA ARG A 97 -12.86 -11.90 5.97
C ARG A 97 -14.07 -11.32 5.25
N GLY A 98 -14.96 -12.19 4.79
CA GLY A 98 -16.14 -11.81 4.01
C GLY A 98 -15.86 -11.46 2.54
N ASN A 99 -14.63 -11.66 2.04
CA ASN A 99 -14.47 -11.86 0.60
C ASN A 99 -14.96 -13.27 0.29
N GLU A 100 -16.11 -13.37 -0.37
CA GLU A 100 -16.58 -14.63 -0.94
C GLU A 100 -15.48 -15.23 -1.84
N PRO A 101 -15.30 -16.56 -1.88
CA PRO A 101 -14.36 -17.19 -2.78
C PRO A 101 -14.75 -16.82 -4.21
N SER A 102 -13.95 -15.95 -4.82
CA SER A 102 -14.16 -15.46 -6.17
C SER A 102 -14.12 -16.61 -7.17
N GLU A 103 -15.26 -16.95 -7.78
CA GLU A 103 -15.32 -17.86 -8.92
C GLU A 103 -14.85 -17.18 -10.21
N GLY A 104 -14.10 -17.90 -11.05
CA GLY A 104 -13.77 -17.49 -12.44
C GLY A 104 -12.44 -16.76 -12.64
N ILE A 105 -12.43 -15.72 -13.51
CA ILE A 105 -11.23 -15.00 -14.03
C ILE A 105 -10.36 -14.38 -12.90
N GLN A 106 -10.92 -14.18 -11.70
CA GLN A 106 -10.17 -13.78 -10.51
C GLN A 106 -9.15 -14.83 -10.04
N THR A 107 -9.32 -16.11 -10.39
CA THR A 107 -8.36 -17.19 -10.10
C THR A 107 -7.04 -17.03 -10.88
N ILE A 108 -7.09 -16.45 -12.09
CA ILE A 108 -5.90 -16.15 -12.90
C ILE A 108 -5.14 -14.94 -12.31
N GLY A 109 -5.85 -13.94 -11.79
CA GLY A 109 -5.27 -12.80 -11.05
C GLY A 109 -4.77 -13.15 -9.64
N ASN A 110 -5.13 -14.33 -9.13
CA ASN A 110 -4.71 -14.81 -7.82
C ASN A 110 -3.32 -15.49 -7.84
N SER A 111 -2.77 -15.78 -9.02
CA SER A 111 -1.42 -16.29 -9.13
C SER A 111 -0.42 -15.19 -8.81
N THR A 112 0.15 -15.25 -7.59
CA THR A 112 1.23 -14.37 -7.13
C THR A 112 2.36 -14.29 -8.16
N GLY A 113 2.67 -15.40 -8.85
CA GLY A 113 3.71 -15.41 -9.90
C GLY A 113 3.44 -14.45 -11.06
N ILE A 114 2.19 -14.39 -11.56
CA ILE A 114 1.82 -13.49 -12.67
C ILE A 114 1.90 -12.03 -12.21
N ARG A 115 1.47 -11.72 -10.98
CA ARG A 115 1.55 -10.35 -10.44
C ARG A 115 3.00 -9.88 -10.30
N TRP A 116 3.88 -10.75 -9.79
CA TRP A 116 5.31 -10.45 -9.70
C TRP A 116 5.95 -10.29 -11.08
N PHE A 117 5.59 -11.12 -12.05
CA PHE A 117 6.05 -10.97 -13.44
C PHE A 117 5.63 -9.63 -14.05
N LEU A 118 4.35 -9.26 -13.93
CA LEU A 118 3.83 -7.97 -14.41
C LEU A 118 4.49 -6.78 -13.69
N PHE A 119 4.75 -6.91 -12.39
CA PHE A 119 5.47 -5.91 -11.60
C PHE A 119 6.90 -5.69 -12.11
N VAL A 120 7.63 -6.77 -12.38
CA VAL A 120 9.01 -6.72 -12.90
C VAL A 120 9.05 -6.10 -14.30
N MET A 121 8.09 -6.44 -15.17
CA MET A 121 8.07 -5.96 -16.55
C MET A 121 7.64 -4.49 -16.70
N GLY A 122 6.80 -3.96 -15.82
CA GLY A 122 6.24 -2.60 -15.98
C GLY A 122 6.62 -1.63 -14.85
N PRO A 123 6.00 -1.75 -13.67
CA PRO A 123 6.22 -0.86 -12.53
C PRO A 123 7.68 -0.73 -12.06
N LEU A 124 8.44 -1.83 -12.07
CA LEU A 124 9.82 -1.85 -11.56
C LEU A 124 10.77 -0.94 -12.38
N PRO A 125 10.85 -1.04 -13.73
CA PRO A 125 11.60 -0.09 -14.55
C PRO A 125 11.21 1.37 -14.33
N GLN A 126 9.90 1.65 -14.23
CA GLN A 126 9.40 3.01 -13.99
C GLN A 126 9.85 3.52 -12.61
N LYS A 127 9.92 2.62 -11.62
CA LYS A 127 10.39 2.96 -10.28
C LYS A 127 11.88 3.29 -10.24
N ILE A 128 12.70 2.46 -10.88
CA ILE A 128 14.16 2.69 -10.98
C ILE A 128 14.40 4.02 -11.68
N ARG A 129 13.64 4.30 -12.76
CA ARG A 129 13.67 5.58 -13.47
C ARG A 129 13.26 6.76 -12.58
N LEU A 130 12.21 6.61 -11.75
CA LEU A 130 11.82 7.65 -10.80
C LEU A 130 12.90 7.91 -9.74
N ALA A 131 13.57 6.85 -9.29
CA ALA A 131 14.62 6.95 -8.28
C ALA A 131 15.85 7.71 -8.80
N SER A 132 16.17 7.59 -10.09
CA SER A 132 17.32 8.25 -10.72
C SER A 132 17.13 9.75 -10.96
N PHE A 133 15.89 10.26 -10.99
CA PHE A 133 15.63 11.69 -11.17
C PHE A 133 16.14 12.51 -9.98
N GLN A 134 16.83 13.62 -10.25
CA GLN A 134 17.30 14.54 -9.20
C GLN A 134 16.32 15.71 -9.03
N GLY A 135 16.19 16.22 -7.81
CA GLY A 135 15.35 17.40 -7.50
C GLY A 135 13.83 17.16 -7.42
N VAL A 136 13.35 15.91 -7.56
CA VAL A 136 11.90 15.58 -7.61
C VAL A 136 11.42 14.84 -6.35
N TYR A 137 11.64 15.43 -5.17
CA TYR A 137 11.38 14.78 -3.87
C TYR A 137 9.91 14.38 -3.66
N TRP A 138 8.97 15.26 -4.02
CA TRP A 138 7.52 15.01 -3.84
C TRP A 138 7.02 13.86 -4.71
N SER A 139 7.37 13.85 -6.00
CA SER A 139 6.97 12.77 -6.92
C SER A 139 7.59 11.43 -6.54
N LYS A 140 8.83 11.43 -6.01
CA LYS A 140 9.44 10.23 -5.42
C LYS A 140 8.59 9.72 -4.25
N GLY A 141 8.24 10.59 -3.30
CA GLY A 141 7.40 10.22 -2.16
C GLY A 141 6.09 9.54 -2.59
N ILE A 142 5.36 10.18 -3.50
CA ILE A 142 4.10 9.64 -4.06
C ILE A 142 4.32 8.29 -4.77
N GLY A 143 5.34 8.18 -5.62
CA GLY A 143 5.61 6.92 -6.28
C GLY A 143 6.07 5.82 -5.30
N PHE A 144 6.73 6.17 -4.20
CA PHE A 144 7.21 5.19 -3.20
C PHE A 144 6.09 4.74 -2.27
N SER A 145 5.08 5.58 -2.00
CA SER A 145 3.93 5.15 -1.22
C SER A 145 3.11 4.06 -1.92
N PHE A 146 2.88 4.18 -3.24
CA PHE A 146 2.21 3.12 -4.01
C PHE A 146 3.01 1.81 -4.00
N LEU A 147 4.33 1.90 -4.19
CA LEU A 147 5.19 0.72 -4.16
C LEU A 147 5.23 0.08 -2.76
N GLY A 148 5.35 0.87 -1.71
CA GLY A 148 5.38 0.39 -0.33
C GLY A 148 4.08 -0.34 0.02
N SER A 149 2.94 0.23 -0.36
CA SER A 149 1.62 -0.39 -0.17
C SER A 149 1.52 -1.71 -0.93
N TRP A 150 2.03 -1.73 -2.17
CA TRP A 150 2.05 -2.93 -3.00
C TRP A 150 2.89 -4.05 -2.35
N LEU A 151 4.12 -3.73 -1.95
CA LEU A 151 5.05 -4.68 -1.34
C LEU A 151 4.51 -5.25 -0.03
N LEU A 152 3.97 -4.40 0.84
CA LEU A 152 3.44 -4.85 2.12
C LEU A 152 2.27 -5.83 1.94
N MET A 153 1.40 -5.56 0.97
CA MET A 153 0.29 -6.45 0.66
C MET A 153 0.76 -7.80 0.09
N GLU A 154 1.75 -7.82 -0.81
CA GLU A 154 2.31 -9.08 -1.30
C GLU A 154 3.00 -9.87 -0.18
N ILE A 155 3.73 -9.21 0.72
CA ILE A 155 4.32 -9.84 1.91
C ILE A 155 3.22 -10.43 2.79
N ALA A 156 2.11 -9.71 3.00
CA ALA A 156 0.95 -10.20 3.74
C ALA A 156 0.33 -11.47 3.11
N LEU A 157 0.17 -11.48 1.79
CA LEU A 157 -0.36 -12.62 1.05
C LEU A 157 0.57 -13.82 1.08
N LEU A 158 1.88 -13.61 0.95
CA LEU A 158 2.90 -14.65 1.07
C LEU A 158 2.96 -15.21 2.49
N ALA A 159 2.92 -14.34 3.51
CA ALA A 159 2.89 -14.75 4.90
C ALA A 159 1.64 -15.59 5.22
N ARG A 160 0.48 -15.21 4.67
CA ARG A 160 -0.75 -16.01 4.74
C ARG A 160 -0.55 -17.38 4.11
N ALA A 161 -0.06 -17.45 2.87
CA ALA A 161 0.13 -18.70 2.15
C ALA A 161 1.14 -19.64 2.84
N LEU A 162 2.19 -19.08 3.46
CA LEU A 162 3.16 -19.84 4.24
C LEU A 162 2.57 -20.31 5.57
N SER A 163 1.78 -19.46 6.24
CA SER A 163 1.24 -19.72 7.57
C SER A 163 0.01 -20.62 7.56
N SER A 164 -0.81 -20.60 6.51
CA SER A 164 -1.95 -21.52 6.34
C SER A 164 -1.48 -22.98 6.36
N ARG A 165 -0.37 -23.29 5.68
CA ARG A 165 0.27 -24.62 5.71
C ARG A 165 0.71 -25.06 7.11
N HIS A 166 1.02 -24.11 7.99
CA HIS A 166 1.48 -24.39 9.35
C HIS A 166 0.31 -24.51 10.34
N LEU A 167 -0.75 -23.73 10.15
CA LEU A 167 -1.93 -23.71 11.02
C LEU A 167 -2.90 -24.86 10.77
N GLU A 168 -3.00 -25.37 9.53
CA GLU A 168 -3.75 -26.59 9.22
C GLU A 168 -3.23 -27.81 10.03
N SER A 169 -1.94 -27.79 10.39
CA SER A 169 -1.34 -28.79 11.30
C SER A 169 -1.60 -28.54 12.80
N ARG A 170 -2.07 -27.34 13.20
CA ARG A 170 -2.28 -26.93 14.62
C ARG A 170 -3.74 -26.75 15.01
N GLU A 171 -4.65 -26.46 14.06
CA GLU A 171 -6.10 -26.35 14.32
C GLU A 171 -6.71 -27.66 14.81
N THR A 172 -6.13 -28.81 14.46
CA THR A 172 -6.49 -30.12 15.06
C THR A 172 -6.25 -30.20 16.57
N LEU A 173 -5.54 -29.22 17.16
CA LEU A 173 -5.11 -29.21 18.57
C LEU A 173 -5.74 -28.09 19.43
N TYR A 174 -6.22 -26.98 18.85
CA TYR A 174 -6.69 -25.81 19.61
C TYR A 174 -7.84 -25.05 18.89
N GLY A 175 -9.04 -25.61 18.89
CA GLY A 175 -10.22 -25.06 18.20
C GLY A 175 -10.97 -23.92 18.91
N GLY A 176 -10.39 -23.22 19.91
CA GLY A 176 -11.14 -22.32 20.80
C GLY A 176 -10.72 -20.84 20.85
N SER A 177 -9.57 -20.47 20.27
CA SER A 177 -8.96 -19.14 20.46
C SER A 177 -9.37 -18.07 19.43
N ASP A 178 -10.09 -18.46 18.38
CA ASP A 178 -10.33 -17.60 17.21
C ASP A 178 -11.41 -16.53 17.45
N GLN A 179 -12.42 -16.86 18.26
CA GLN A 179 -13.57 -15.99 18.51
C GLN A 179 -13.22 -14.69 19.28
N ARG A 180 -12.29 -14.77 20.26
CA ARG A 180 -12.02 -13.67 21.19
C ARG A 180 -11.10 -12.59 20.60
N ILE A 181 -10.25 -12.96 19.63
CA ILE A 181 -9.37 -12.02 18.92
C ILE A 181 -10.16 -11.22 17.90
N SER A 182 -11.15 -11.86 17.26
CA SER A 182 -12.11 -11.21 16.36
C SER A 182 -12.80 -10.01 17.01
N ASP A 183 -13.26 -10.15 18.26
CA ASP A 183 -13.97 -9.08 18.96
C ASP A 183 -13.09 -7.85 19.25
N VAL A 184 -11.81 -8.09 19.56
CA VAL A 184 -10.82 -7.03 19.78
C VAL A 184 -10.50 -6.29 18.49
N LEU A 185 -10.45 -7.01 17.37
CA LEU A 185 -10.12 -6.45 16.07
C LEU A 185 -11.29 -5.63 15.47
N HIS A 186 -12.53 -5.98 15.80
CA HIS A 186 -13.74 -5.27 15.34
C HIS A 186 -13.97 -3.92 16.04
N ALA A 187 -13.52 -3.75 17.29
CA ALA A 187 -13.71 -2.50 18.04
C ALA A 187 -13.01 -1.27 17.42
N GLY A 188 -11.99 -1.47 16.57
CA GLY A 188 -11.21 -0.39 15.94
C GLY A 188 -11.79 0.18 14.64
N HIS A 189 -12.72 -0.51 13.97
CA HIS A 189 -13.14 -0.17 12.59
C HIS A 189 -13.84 1.19 12.45
N GLY A 190 -14.56 1.67 13.47
CA GLY A 190 -15.38 2.89 13.36
C GLY A 190 -14.54 4.17 13.20
N LEU A 191 -13.46 4.30 13.96
CA LEU A 191 -12.58 5.49 13.93
C LEU A 191 -11.71 5.51 12.67
N GLU A 192 -11.23 4.34 12.23
CA GLU A 192 -10.42 4.16 11.02
C GLU A 192 -11.17 4.57 9.75
N THR A 193 -12.45 4.20 9.68
CA THR A 193 -13.31 4.52 8.53
C THR A 193 -13.46 6.04 8.38
N SER A 194 -13.74 6.74 9.50
CA SER A 194 -13.91 8.20 9.51
C SER A 194 -12.62 8.95 9.15
N LEU A 195 -11.48 8.50 9.67
CA LEU A 195 -10.16 9.05 9.35
C LEU A 195 -9.83 8.91 7.86
N CYS A 196 -10.10 7.74 7.25
CA CYS A 196 -9.81 7.54 5.83
C CYS A 196 -10.77 8.28 4.89
N VAL A 197 -12.03 8.51 5.27
CA VAL A 197 -12.90 9.44 4.53
C VAL A 197 -12.32 10.84 4.55
N PHE A 198 -11.97 11.33 5.75
CA PHE A 198 -11.43 12.68 5.93
C PHE A 198 -10.12 12.86 5.15
N LEU A 199 -9.20 11.89 5.24
CA LEU A 199 -7.92 11.94 4.53
C LEU A 199 -8.07 11.76 3.02
N SER A 200 -9.04 10.97 2.54
CA SER A 200 -9.32 10.88 1.09
C SER A 200 -9.84 12.22 0.55
N TYR A 201 -10.73 12.88 1.29
CA TYR A 201 -11.26 14.19 0.94
C TYR A 201 -10.15 15.25 0.92
N VAL A 202 -9.34 15.32 1.98
CA VAL A 202 -8.18 16.23 2.06
C VAL A 202 -7.17 15.93 0.93
N SER A 203 -6.93 14.66 0.60
CA SER A 203 -6.04 14.27 -0.49
C SER A 203 -6.54 14.73 -1.85
N ILE A 204 -7.85 14.61 -2.11
CA ILE A 204 -8.48 15.09 -3.35
C ILE A 204 -8.39 16.61 -3.43
N VAL A 205 -8.69 17.31 -2.33
CA VAL A 205 -8.58 18.77 -2.24
C VAL A 205 -7.14 19.24 -2.45
N MET A 206 -6.16 18.58 -1.83
CA MET A 206 -4.73 18.91 -2.02
C MET A 206 -4.26 18.64 -3.45
N LEU A 207 -4.71 17.56 -4.08
CA LEU A 207 -4.42 17.27 -5.49
C LEU A 207 -5.02 18.32 -6.42
N LEU A 208 -6.25 18.79 -6.14
CA LEU A 208 -6.91 19.88 -6.87
C LEU A 208 -6.19 21.22 -6.68
N PHE A 209 -5.76 21.56 -5.46
CA PHE A 209 -5.01 22.78 -5.19
C PHE A 209 -3.61 22.75 -5.82
N ALA A 210 -2.91 21.62 -5.76
CA ALA A 210 -1.61 21.45 -6.38
C ALA A 210 -1.67 21.52 -7.92
N SER A 211 -2.80 21.14 -8.53
CA SER A 211 -3.03 21.30 -9.97
C SER A 211 -3.50 22.71 -10.36
N GLY A 212 -4.11 23.47 -9.43
CA GLY A 212 -4.46 24.89 -9.63
C GLY A 212 -3.31 25.88 -9.44
N THR A 213 -2.21 25.49 -8.79
CA THR A 213 -1.03 26.36 -8.56
C THR A 213 0.02 26.23 -9.68
N LEU A 214 -0.37 25.66 -10.83
CA LEU A 214 0.48 25.41 -12.00
C LEU A 214 -0.05 26.13 -13.26
N ILE A 215 -0.74 27.25 -13.06
CA ILE A 215 -1.05 28.26 -14.09
C ILE A 215 -0.40 29.58 -13.67
#